data_AF-A0A924S1G1-F1
#
_entry.id   AF-A0A924S1G1-F1
#
_cell.length_a   1.000
_cell.length_b   1.000
_cell.length_c   1.000
_cell.angle_alpha   90.00
_cell.angle_beta   90.00
_cell.angle_gamma   90.00
#
_symmetry.space_group_name_H-M   'P 1'
#
loop_
_entity.id
_entity.type
_entity.pdbx_description
1 polymer ?
#
loop_
_entity_poly.entity_id
_entity_poly.type
_entity_poly.pdbx_seq_one_letter_code
_entity_poly.pdbx_strand_id
1 'polypeptide(L)'
;AARELAQLVRATRRILGVPSVSTIAASTSGSVLGEGGLVLPALRRLLATENGGAARIELRAPLMAPVLGAVALAARAAGRELSPDAVETLARSGLA
;
A
#
# COMPACT_ATOMS: atom_id res chain seq x y z
N ALA A 1 -4.97 13.08 -12.32
CA ALA A 1 -4.64 11.72 -11.85
C ALA A 1 -3.28 11.61 -11.12
N ALA A 2 -2.13 11.33 -11.75
CA ALA A 2 -0.89 11.02 -11.01
C ALA A 2 -0.42 12.12 -10.04
N ARG A 3 -0.58 13.40 -10.42
CA ARG A 3 -0.26 14.55 -9.57
C ARG A 3 -1.16 14.65 -8.34
N GLU A 4 -2.46 14.44 -8.50
CA GLU A 4 -3.42 14.41 -7.38
C GLU A 4 -3.10 13.27 -6.42
N LEU A 5 -2.80 12.07 -6.94
CA LEU A 5 -2.40 10.92 -6.12
C LEU A 5 -1.12 11.23 -5.32
N ALA A 6 -0.12 11.86 -5.93
CA ALA A 6 1.07 12.29 -5.20
C ALA A 6 0.74 13.29 -4.09
N GLN A 7 -0.17 14.24 -4.33
CA GLN A 7 -0.62 15.19 -3.31
C GLN A 7 -1.35 14.49 -2.15
N LEU A 8 -2.20 13.52 -2.44
CA LEU A 8 -2.90 12.73 -1.43
C LEU A 8 -1.90 11.93 -0.57
N VAL A 9 -0.94 11.25 -1.19
CA VAL A 9 0.11 10.50 -0.46
C VAL A 9 0.88 11.44 0.49
N ARG A 10 1.25 12.64 0.01
CA ARG A 10 1.95 13.65 0.82
C ARG A 10 1.08 14.18 1.96
N ALA A 11 -0.19 14.44 1.70
CA ALA A 11 -1.13 14.91 2.72
C ALA A 11 -1.31 13.85 3.81
N THR A 12 -1.56 12.60 3.43
CA THR A 12 -1.68 11.47 4.36
C THR A 12 -0.43 11.30 5.20
N ARG A 13 0.77 11.36 4.59
CA ARG A 13 2.04 11.29 5.33
C ARG A 13 2.15 12.39 6.40
N ARG A 14 1.82 13.63 6.04
CA ARG A 14 1.86 14.76 6.99
C ARG A 14 0.89 14.56 8.15
N ILE A 15 -0.32 14.09 7.88
CA ILE A 15 -1.34 13.83 8.90
C ILE A 15 -0.91 12.70 9.84
N LEU A 16 -0.28 11.65 9.31
CA LEU A 16 0.22 10.52 10.10
C LEU A 16 1.53 10.84 10.86
N GLY A 17 2.11 12.02 10.68
CA GLY A 17 3.32 12.44 11.40
C GLY A 17 4.57 11.61 11.07
N VAL A 18 4.64 10.99 9.89
CA VAL A 18 5.70 10.02 9.60
C VAL A 18 7.08 10.71 9.49
N PRO A 19 8.10 10.27 10.24
CA PRO A 19 9.42 10.89 10.28
C PRO A 19 10.08 10.94 8.90
N SER A 20 10.77 12.05 8.64
CA SER A 20 11.35 12.37 7.34
C SER A 20 12.52 11.47 6.91
N VAL A 21 13.03 10.62 7.79
CA VAL A 21 14.12 9.66 7.52
C VAL A 21 13.64 8.23 7.25
N SER A 22 12.34 7.98 7.31
CA SER A 22 11.79 6.62 7.14
C SER A 22 11.51 6.27 5.67
N THR A 23 11.65 5.00 5.31
CA THR A 23 11.06 4.47 4.07
C THR A 23 9.68 3.93 4.39
N ILE A 24 8.67 4.38 3.63
CA ILE A 24 7.29 3.92 3.78
C ILE A 24 6.94 3.09 2.56
N ALA A 25 6.67 1.81 2.76
CA ALA A 25 6.14 0.97 1.72
C ALA A 25 4.63 1.20 1.56
N ALA A 26 4.22 1.66 0.38
CA ALA A 26 2.82 1.87 0.03
C ALA A 26 2.41 0.85 -1.04
N SER A 27 1.42 0.02 -0.71
CA SER A 27 0.87 -0.93 -1.66
C SER A 27 -0.07 -0.25 -2.64
N THR A 28 0.06 -0.54 -3.93
CA THR A 28 -0.82 -0.02 -4.99
C THR A 28 -1.73 -1.12 -5.53
N SER A 29 -3.04 -0.87 -5.57
CA SER A 29 -4.03 -1.78 -6.16
C SER A 29 -5.01 -1.02 -7.06
N GLY A 30 -5.74 -1.76 -7.92
CA GLY A 30 -6.73 -1.21 -8.84
C GLY A 30 -6.23 -1.08 -10.28
N SER A 31 -7.17 -1.14 -11.23
CA SER A 31 -6.88 -1.19 -12.67
C SER A 31 -6.12 0.04 -13.20
N VAL A 32 -6.42 1.23 -12.66
CA VAL A 32 -5.74 2.49 -13.02
C VAL A 32 -4.25 2.48 -12.67
N LEU A 33 -3.86 1.71 -11.64
CA LEU A 33 -2.49 1.54 -11.17
C LEU A 33 -1.88 0.21 -11.61
N GLY A 34 -2.54 -0.51 -12.53
CA GLY A 34 -2.07 -1.79 -13.05
C GLY A 34 -0.87 -1.67 -13.99
N GLU A 35 -0.28 -2.83 -14.30
CA GLU A 35 0.77 -2.94 -15.31
C GLU A 35 0.29 -2.47 -16.68
N GLY A 36 1.16 -1.83 -17.44
CA GLY A 36 0.82 -1.21 -18.74
C GLY A 36 0.09 0.13 -18.65
N GLY A 37 -0.33 0.57 -17.46
CA GLY A 37 -0.94 1.89 -17.24
C GLY A 37 0.07 3.04 -17.20
N LEU A 38 -0.35 4.24 -17.62
CA LEU A 38 0.51 5.44 -17.63
C LEU A 38 0.61 6.13 -16.26
N VAL A 39 -0.35 5.89 -15.36
CA VAL A 39 -0.48 6.60 -14.09
C VAL A 39 0.59 6.15 -13.08
N LEU A 40 0.81 4.85 -12.93
CA LEU A 40 1.77 4.31 -11.95
C LEU A 40 3.22 4.77 -12.22
N PRO A 41 3.76 4.73 -13.46
CA PRO A 41 5.09 5.26 -13.74
C PRO A 41 5.22 6.76 -13.47
N ALA A 42 4.20 7.55 -13.81
CA ALA A 42 4.19 8.98 -13.55
C ALA A 42 4.15 9.29 -12.05
N LEU A 43 3.36 8.54 -11.28
CA LEU A 43 3.30 8.64 -9.82
C LEU A 43 4.65 8.27 -9.18
N ARG A 44 5.29 7.18 -9.62
CA ARG A 44 6.64 6.79 -9.16
C ARG A 44 7.65 7.93 -9.35
N ARG A 45 7.66 8.57 -10.52
CA ARG A 45 8.54 9.72 -10.79
C ARG A 45 8.27 10.89 -9.86
N LEU A 46 7.00 11.25 -9.66
CA LEU A 46 6.60 12.38 -8.80
C LEU A 46 6.97 12.17 -7.32
N LEU A 47 6.94 10.92 -6.85
CA LEU A 47 7.36 10.58 -5.48
C LEU A 47 8.89 10.45 -5.37
N ALA A 48 9.58 10.00 -6.41
CA ALA A 48 11.04 9.89 -6.43
C ALA A 48 11.76 11.25 -6.46
N THR A 49 11.12 12.31 -6.98
CA THR A 49 11.69 13.66 -7.02
C THR A 49 11.70 14.38 -5.67
N GLU A 50 11.06 13.82 -4.62
CA GLU A 50 11.11 14.38 -3.26
C GLU A 50 12.40 13.99 -2.52
N ASN A 51 13.56 14.25 -3.11
CA ASN A 51 14.86 14.07 -2.46
C ASN A 51 15.28 15.38 -1.79
N GLY A 52 14.70 15.67 -0.63
CA GLY A 52 15.02 16.85 0.18
C GLY A 52 15.06 16.57 1.68
N GLY A 53 15.34 15.32 2.08
CA GLY A 53 15.31 14.88 3.49
C GLY A 53 13.94 14.42 3.99
N ALA A 54 13.01 14.13 3.08
CA ALA A 54 11.68 13.59 3.34
C ALA A 54 11.65 12.05 3.23
N ALA A 55 10.68 11.44 3.92
CA ALA A 55 10.50 9.99 3.95
C ALA A 55 10.33 9.42 2.55
N ARG A 56 11.06 8.36 2.20
CA ARG A 56 11.02 7.75 0.87
C ARG A 56 9.76 6.90 0.75
N ILE A 57 8.84 7.27 -0.15
CA ILE A 57 7.67 6.42 -0.45
C ILE A 57 8.06 5.40 -1.51
N GLU A 58 7.94 4.12 -1.17
CA GLU A 58 8.18 3.01 -2.10
C GLU A 58 6.85 2.39 -2.52
N LEU A 59 6.51 2.51 -3.80
CA LEU A 59 5.30 1.89 -4.36
C LEU A 59 5.56 0.45 -4.75
N ARG A 60 4.83 -0.49 -4.14
CA ARG A 60 4.93 -1.93 -4.43
C ARG A 60 3.56 -2.56 -4.66
N ALA A 61 3.56 -3.71 -5.32
CA ALA A 61 2.36 -4.56 -5.35
C ALA A 61 2.06 -5.07 -3.93
N PRO A 62 0.78 -5.38 -3.61
CA PRO A 62 0.44 -6.12 -2.40
C PRO A 62 1.16 -7.47 -2.39
N LEU A 63 1.71 -7.86 -1.25
CA LEU A 63 2.32 -9.20 -1.08
C LEU A 63 1.26 -10.31 -1.03
N MET A 64 0.03 -9.94 -0.71
CA MET A 64 -1.12 -10.81 -0.54
C MET A 64 -2.35 -10.14 -1.12
N ALA A 65 -3.34 -10.93 -1.51
CA ALA A 65 -4.61 -10.42 -2.03
C ALA A 65 -5.31 -9.52 -0.97
N PRO A 66 -5.93 -8.39 -1.38
CA PRO A 66 -6.60 -7.47 -0.45
C PRO A 66 -7.67 -8.13 0.43
N VAL A 67 -8.31 -9.19 -0.08
CA VAL A 67 -9.30 -9.99 0.66
C VAL A 67 -8.75 -10.52 1.99
N LEU A 68 -7.46 -10.89 2.05
CA LEU A 68 -6.86 -11.38 3.30
C LEU A 68 -6.78 -10.28 4.36
N GLY A 69 -6.56 -9.03 3.95
CA GLY A 69 -6.63 -7.88 4.86
C GLY A 69 -8.04 -7.68 5.42
N ALA A 70 -9.07 -7.88 4.60
CA ALA A 70 -10.47 -7.82 5.04
C ALA A 70 -10.81 -8.95 6.02
N VAL A 71 -10.35 -10.18 5.76
CA VAL A 71 -10.54 -11.33 6.67
C VAL A 71 -9.84 -11.09 8.01
N ALA A 72 -8.61 -10.56 7.99
CA ALA A 72 -7.88 -10.21 9.22
C ALA A 72 -8.61 -9.14 10.04
N LEU A 73 -9.16 -8.12 9.36
CA LEU A 73 -9.95 -7.08 10.00
C LEU A 73 -11.25 -7.65 10.63
N ALA A 74 -11.94 -8.55 9.92
CA ALA A 74 -13.14 -9.20 10.41
C ALA A 74 -12.87 -10.12 11.61
N ALA A 75 -11.78 -10.89 11.58
CA ALA A 75 -11.33 -11.71 12.70
C ALA A 75 -11.10 -10.85 13.94
N ARG A 76 -10.35 -9.74 13.78
CA ARG A 76 -10.09 -8.79 14.87
C ARG A 76 -11.38 -8.20 15.44
N ALA A 77 -12.33 -7.82 14.58
CA ALA A 77 -13.63 -7.32 15.02
C ALA A 77 -14.44 -8.36 15.82
N ALA A 78 -14.22 -9.65 15.55
CA ALA A 78 -14.82 -10.77 16.29
C ALA A 78 -14.00 -11.18 17.55
N GLY A 79 -12.99 -10.41 17.96
CA GLY A 79 -12.14 -10.73 19.10
C GLY A 79 -11.20 -11.92 18.85
N ARG A 80 -10.89 -12.22 17.59
CA ARG A 80 -9.98 -13.30 17.19
C ARG A 80 -8.78 -12.73 16.44
N GLU A 81 -7.65 -13.41 16.54
CA GLU A 81 -6.49 -13.14 15.70
C GLU A 81 -6.26 -14.34 14.77
N LEU A 82 -5.91 -14.06 13.51
CA LEU A 82 -5.52 -15.11 12.58
C LEU A 82 -4.09 -15.55 12.91
N SER A 83 -3.88 -16.85 13.11
CA SER A 83 -2.53 -17.38 13.20
C SER A 83 -1.81 -17.26 11.86
N PRO A 84 -0.46 -17.23 11.84
CA PRO A 84 0.32 -17.26 10.61
C PRO A 84 -0.08 -18.41 9.68
N ASP A 85 -0.30 -19.61 10.22
CA ASP A 85 -0.71 -20.80 9.46
C ASP A 85 -2.10 -20.64 8.82
N ALA A 86 -3.02 -19.96 9.49
CA ALA A 86 -4.34 -19.66 8.96
C ALA A 86 -4.24 -18.65 7.81
N VAL A 87 -3.39 -17.62 7.93
CA VAL A 87 -3.12 -16.67 6.84
C VAL A 87 -2.52 -17.38 5.64
N GLU A 88 -1.55 -18.27 5.85
CA GLU A 88 -0.91 -19.01 4.76
C GLU A 88 -1.88 -19.97 4.07
N THR A 89 -2.73 -20.66 4.84
CA THR A 89 -3.78 -21.52 4.32
C THR A 89 -4.76 -20.72 3.46
N LEU A 90 -5.22 -19.56 3.94
CA LEU A 90 -6.09 -18.67 3.19
C LEU A 90 -5.41 -18.13 1.92
N ALA A 91 -4.13 -17.76 1.99
CA ALA A 91 -3.37 -17.32 0.82
C ALA A 91 -3.26 -18.41 -0.26
N ARG A 92 -3.11 -19.68 0.15
CA ARG A 92 -3.06 -20.84 -0.75
C ARG A 92 -4.43 -21.29 -1.27
N SER A 93 -5.52 -20.93 -0.58
CA SER A 93 -6.89 -21.37 -0.92
C SER A 93 -7.46 -20.77 -2.20
N GLY A 94 -6.77 -19.80 -2.81
CA GLY A 94 -7.24 -19.17 -4.05
C GLY A 94 -8.48 -18.30 -3.87
N LEU A 95 -8.74 -17.76 -2.67
CA LEU A 95 -9.75 -16.72 -2.43
C LEU A 95 -9.45 -15.38 -3.16
N ALA A 96 -8.57 -15.39 -4.18
CA ALA A 96 -8.10 -14.26 -4.97
C ALA A 96 -8.46 -14.45 -6.44
#